data_AF-A0A140K653-F1
#
_entry.id   AF-A0A140K653-F1
#
_cell.length_a   1.000
_cell.length_b   1.000
_cell.length_c   1.000
_cell.angle_alpha   90.00
_cell.angle_beta   90.00
_cell.angle_gamma   90.00
#
_symmetry.space_group_name_H-M   'P 1'
#
loop_
_entity.id
_entity.type
_entity.pdbx_description
1 polymer ?
#
loop_
_entity_poly.entity_id
_entity_poly.type
_entity_poly.pdbx_seq_one_letter_code
_entity_poly.pdbx_strand_id
1 'polypeptide(L)'
;MLLKINFNYFYQIKLLAKTHISPHITSIKKFWHSQSGDWHWLQEKPMPIASLNRSLWRISVPSFSFHFMLGLSSVIATLALLADSVAVIIGAMIIAPLMGPILGIAYSATVSNRRLLRRSILTLSTGIILTIVTAWLTTMIVGLRTVSPEILSRTNPTLLDLGIALAAGAAGAFANSRRSIADALPGVAIAVALVPPLSVVGIGLAFAQKTLSLGAFLLFATNLVGIIFSGSLVFLFQSYGNLKRAKKGLFFSIFVLSILGLPLSISLRELLIQENVRSKVSQLVRNQTLTFANSDINSLKIQSFSNRLDITMQIAADEDSITQNQIELVRDFLARELQKPVELEVVIVPVNILKAPVR
;
A
#
# COMPACT_ATOMS: atom_id res chain seq x y z
N MET A 1 -12.08 38.75 16.78
CA MET A 1 -12.64 37.97 17.89
C MET A 1 -13.00 36.60 17.33
N LEU A 2 -12.21 35.55 17.63
CA LEU A 2 -12.56 34.11 17.61
C LEU A 2 -11.31 33.23 17.73
N LEU A 3 -11.31 32.42 18.80
CA LEU A 3 -10.60 31.16 19.04
C LEU A 3 -9.06 31.13 19.00
N LYS A 4 -8.47 31.57 20.13
CA LYS A 4 -7.22 31.01 20.67
C LYS A 4 -7.52 29.60 21.21
N ILE A 5 -7.07 28.55 20.53
CA ILE A 5 -7.13 27.17 21.05
C ILE A 5 -5.99 27.03 22.07
N ASN A 6 -6.39 27.11 23.33
CA ASN A 6 -5.56 27.13 24.52
C ASN A 6 -5.42 25.69 25.05
N PHE A 7 -4.23 25.32 25.56
CA PHE A 7 -3.91 24.00 26.15
C PHE A 7 -4.83 23.60 27.34
N ASN A 8 -5.72 24.49 27.77
CA ASN A 8 -6.74 24.24 28.80
C ASN A 8 -7.84 23.24 28.40
N TYR A 9 -8.01 22.90 27.11
CA TYR A 9 -9.05 21.93 26.71
C TYR A 9 -8.80 20.52 27.27
N PHE A 10 -7.53 20.08 27.30
CA PHE A 10 -7.16 18.81 27.92
C PHE A 10 -7.38 18.84 29.45
N TYR A 11 -7.23 20.01 30.07
CA TYR A 11 -7.44 20.19 31.51
C TYR A 11 -8.94 20.24 31.87
N GLN A 12 -9.78 20.85 31.03
CA GLN A 12 -11.24 20.91 31.23
C GLN A 12 -11.92 19.57 30.95
N ILE A 13 -11.49 18.80 29.93
CA ILE A 13 -11.95 17.42 29.71
C ILE A 13 -11.56 16.53 30.91
N LYS A 14 -10.37 16.73 31.47
CA LYS A 14 -9.90 16.03 32.68
C LYS A 14 -10.66 16.44 33.95
N LEU A 15 -11.22 17.66 34.00
CA LEU A 15 -12.05 18.15 35.11
C LEU A 15 -13.50 17.65 35.02
N LEU A 16 -14.10 17.66 33.83
CA LEU A 16 -15.45 17.13 33.57
C LEU A 16 -15.51 15.60 33.73
N ALA A 17 -14.43 14.90 33.36
CA ALA A 17 -14.31 13.47 33.66
C ALA A 17 -14.12 13.20 35.17
N LYS A 18 -13.78 14.19 35.98
CA LYS A 18 -13.55 14.00 37.42
C LYS A 18 -14.83 14.09 38.25
N THR A 19 -15.89 14.70 37.72
CA THR A 19 -17.12 15.01 38.47
C THR A 19 -18.23 13.97 38.33
N HIS A 20 -18.10 12.95 37.46
CA HIS A 20 -19.17 11.99 37.17
C HIS A 20 -18.76 10.52 37.04
N ILE A 21 -17.64 10.10 37.64
CA ILE A 21 -17.08 8.77 37.37
C ILE A 21 -17.06 7.88 38.63
N SER A 22 -17.84 6.80 38.54
CA SER A 22 -18.06 5.69 39.49
C SER A 22 -16.79 4.98 39.99
N PRO A 23 -16.84 4.32 41.18
CA PRO A 23 -15.72 3.64 41.86
C PRO A 23 -15.01 2.52 41.06
N HIS A 24 -15.52 2.08 39.90
CA HIS A 24 -14.82 1.11 39.05
C HIS A 24 -13.57 1.67 38.33
N ILE A 25 -13.50 2.98 38.09
CA ILE A 25 -12.36 3.59 37.37
C ILE A 25 -11.11 3.70 38.26
N THR A 26 -11.25 3.68 39.59
CA THR A 26 -10.12 3.64 40.52
C THR A 26 -9.27 2.37 40.40
N SER A 27 -9.88 1.24 40.05
CA SER A 27 -9.17 -0.02 39.77
C SER A 27 -8.39 0.07 38.46
N ILE A 28 -9.02 0.58 37.39
CA ILE A 28 -8.36 0.83 36.09
C ILE A 28 -7.20 1.81 36.25
N LYS A 29 -7.35 2.85 37.06
CA LYS A 29 -6.30 3.85 37.28
C LYS A 29 -5.13 3.28 38.08
N LYS A 30 -5.38 2.42 39.08
CA LYS A 30 -4.34 1.68 39.81
C LYS A 30 -3.64 0.67 38.91
N PHE A 31 -4.39 -0.08 38.10
CA PHE A 31 -3.84 -0.99 37.09
C PHE A 31 -2.96 -0.23 36.08
N TRP A 32 -3.48 0.88 35.55
CA TRP A 32 -2.77 1.79 34.64
C TRP A 32 -1.48 2.34 35.24
N HIS A 33 -1.51 2.76 36.52
CA HIS A 33 -0.31 3.24 37.21
C HIS A 33 0.68 2.12 37.59
N SER A 34 0.20 0.92 37.92
CA SER A 34 1.03 -0.24 38.26
C SER A 34 1.74 -0.85 37.04
N GLN A 35 1.10 -0.79 35.86
CA GLN A 35 1.66 -1.27 34.59
C GLN A 35 2.35 -0.15 33.79
N SER A 36 2.30 1.10 34.25
CA SER A 36 2.98 2.23 33.61
C SER A 36 4.48 2.34 33.91
N GLY A 37 5.10 1.23 34.33
CA GLY A 37 6.46 1.16 34.88
C GLY A 37 7.53 1.91 34.09
N ASP A 38 7.44 2.01 32.75
CA ASP A 38 8.38 2.80 31.94
C ASP A 38 7.73 3.35 30.66
N TRP A 39 6.74 4.24 30.78
CA TRP A 39 6.39 5.15 29.66
C TRP A 39 7.43 6.26 29.51
N HIS A 40 8.72 5.92 29.61
CA HIS A 40 9.83 6.87 29.56
C HIS A 40 9.82 7.64 28.22
N TRP A 41 9.34 7.00 27.16
CA TRP A 41 9.12 7.60 25.85
C TRP A 41 7.97 8.62 25.80
N LEU A 42 6.95 8.58 26.66
CA LEU A 42 5.94 9.65 26.76
C LEU A 42 6.50 10.87 27.50
N GLN A 43 7.40 10.65 28.46
CA GLN A 43 8.06 11.69 29.26
C GLN A 43 9.26 12.34 28.55
N GLU A 44 9.83 11.67 27.55
CA GLU A 44 10.94 12.22 26.77
C GLU A 44 10.49 13.51 26.05
N LYS A 45 11.27 14.58 26.23
CA LYS A 45 10.99 15.85 25.57
C LYS A 45 11.21 15.67 24.06
N PRO A 46 10.32 16.22 23.21
CA PRO A 46 10.51 16.18 21.76
C PRO A 46 11.86 16.80 21.39
N MET A 47 12.51 16.29 20.34
CA MET A 47 13.80 16.80 19.91
C MET A 47 13.73 18.30 19.62
N PRO A 48 14.76 19.09 20.01
CA PRO A 48 14.79 20.51 19.70
C PRO A 48 14.64 20.77 18.20
N ILE A 49 13.90 21.82 17.84
CA ILE A 49 13.62 22.21 16.43
C ILE A 49 14.93 22.31 15.62
N ALA A 50 15.98 22.87 16.21
CA ALA A 50 17.29 23.00 15.57
C ALA A 50 17.94 21.63 15.29
N SER A 51 17.85 20.68 16.23
CA SER A 51 18.39 19.32 16.07
C SER A 51 17.61 18.53 15.02
N LEU A 52 16.27 18.58 15.06
CA LEU A 52 15.41 17.92 14.09
C LEU A 52 15.64 18.48 12.67
N ASN A 53 15.66 19.81 12.54
CA ASN A 53 15.94 20.46 11.26
C ASN A 53 17.32 20.07 10.73
N ARG A 54 18.36 20.00 11.58
CA ARG A 54 19.72 19.59 11.17
C ARG A 54 19.77 18.13 10.73
N SER A 55 19.08 17.24 11.44
CA SER A 55 18.97 15.82 11.09
C SER A 55 18.31 15.64 9.71
N LEU A 56 17.12 16.22 9.52
CA LEU A 56 16.40 16.17 8.25
C LEU A 56 17.19 16.83 7.12
N TRP A 57 17.90 17.94 7.38
CA TRP A 57 18.79 18.55 6.40
C TRP A 57 19.90 17.61 5.94
N ARG A 58 20.51 16.86 6.86
CA ARG A 58 21.62 15.93 6.56
C ARG A 58 21.14 14.74 5.74
N ILE A 59 19.97 14.20 6.06
CA ILE A 59 19.42 13.01 5.39
C ILE A 59 18.78 13.38 4.04
N SER A 60 18.29 14.62 3.87
CA SER A 60 17.78 15.15 2.59
C SER A 60 18.88 15.69 1.66
N VAL A 61 20.16 15.37 1.88
CA VAL A 61 21.24 15.76 0.95
C VAL A 61 21.35 14.73 -0.17
N PRO A 62 21.33 15.15 -1.45
CA PRO A 62 21.61 14.26 -2.58
C PRO A 62 23.09 13.92 -2.61
N SER A 63 23.49 12.99 -1.73
CA SER A 63 24.87 12.51 -1.61
C SER A 63 25.14 11.36 -2.58
N PHE A 64 26.41 11.08 -2.85
CA PHE A 64 26.80 9.88 -3.61
C PHE A 64 26.28 8.61 -2.92
N SER A 65 26.47 8.49 -1.60
CA SER A 65 25.99 7.35 -0.82
C SER A 65 24.48 7.13 -0.94
N PHE A 66 23.69 8.21 -0.97
CA PHE A 66 22.24 8.13 -1.19
C PHE A 66 21.91 7.47 -2.53
N HIS A 67 22.50 7.98 -3.62
CA HIS A 67 22.21 7.47 -4.97
C HIS A 67 22.77 6.06 -5.17
N PHE A 68 23.96 5.78 -4.65
CA PHE A 68 24.60 4.47 -4.74
C PHE A 68 23.78 3.40 -4.03
N MET A 69 23.37 3.64 -2.78
CA MET A 69 22.53 2.70 -2.01
C MET A 69 21.15 2.53 -2.65
N LEU A 70 20.54 3.61 -3.15
CA LEU A 70 19.25 3.55 -3.82
C LEU A 70 19.33 2.79 -5.15
N GLY A 71 20.41 2.98 -5.92
CA GLY A 71 20.65 2.23 -7.15
C GLY A 71 20.79 0.74 -6.89
N LEU A 72 21.61 0.34 -5.91
CA LEU A 72 21.75 -1.06 -5.50
C LEU A 72 20.43 -1.65 -4.99
N SER A 73 19.71 -0.93 -4.13
CA SER A 73 18.39 -1.33 -3.66
C SER A 73 17.41 -1.55 -4.81
N SER A 74 17.41 -0.67 -5.81
CA SER A 74 16.57 -0.79 -7.00
C SER A 74 16.88 -2.04 -7.82
N VAL A 75 18.18 -2.35 -8.02
CA VAL A 75 18.60 -3.58 -8.70
C VAL A 75 18.11 -4.81 -7.94
N ILE A 76 18.34 -4.86 -6.62
CA ILE A 76 17.91 -5.99 -5.77
C ILE A 76 16.37 -6.13 -5.80
N ALA A 77 15.63 -5.02 -5.65
CA ALA A 77 14.17 -5.02 -5.69
C ALA A 77 13.64 -5.50 -7.05
N THR A 78 14.26 -5.08 -8.15
CA THR A 78 13.88 -5.49 -9.51
C THR A 78 14.09 -6.98 -9.71
N LEU A 79 15.26 -7.50 -9.33
CA LEU A 79 15.55 -8.94 -9.42
C LEU A 79 14.62 -9.75 -8.53
N ALA A 80 14.34 -9.27 -7.32
CA ALA A 80 13.44 -9.94 -6.38
C ALA A 80 11.99 -9.97 -6.86
N LEU A 81 11.51 -8.91 -7.52
CA LEU A 81 10.19 -8.86 -8.16
C LEU A 81 10.11 -9.86 -9.32
N LEU A 82 11.13 -9.92 -10.17
CA LEU A 82 11.18 -10.88 -11.29
C LEU A 82 11.28 -12.34 -10.79
N ALA A 83 11.91 -12.55 -9.64
CA ALA A 83 12.06 -13.86 -8.99
C ALA A 83 10.93 -14.22 -8.00
N ASP A 84 9.91 -13.37 -7.87
CA ASP A 84 8.76 -13.57 -6.97
C ASP A 84 9.16 -13.81 -5.49
N SER A 85 10.17 -13.09 -5.00
CA SER A 85 10.75 -13.31 -3.66
C SER A 85 10.44 -12.16 -2.68
N VAL A 86 9.37 -12.33 -1.89
CA VAL A 86 8.92 -11.36 -0.88
C VAL A 86 10.03 -11.00 0.13
N ALA A 87 10.78 -12.00 0.61
CA ALA A 87 11.83 -11.78 1.59
C ALA A 87 12.95 -10.85 1.08
N VAL A 88 13.36 -11.03 -0.18
CA VAL A 88 14.40 -10.20 -0.81
C VAL A 88 13.84 -8.82 -1.17
N ILE A 89 12.56 -8.72 -1.57
CA ILE A 89 11.86 -7.45 -1.76
C ILE A 89 11.91 -6.61 -0.47
N ILE A 90 11.62 -7.21 0.68
CA ILE A 90 11.70 -6.54 1.99
C ILE A 90 13.14 -6.11 2.30
N GLY A 91 14.12 -6.99 2.06
CA GLY A 91 15.54 -6.67 2.24
C GLY A 91 15.99 -5.45 1.42
N ALA A 92 15.55 -5.36 0.16
CA ALA A 92 15.84 -4.22 -0.70
C ALA A 92 15.32 -2.89 -0.11
N MET A 93 14.13 -2.89 0.50
CA MET A 93 13.53 -1.69 1.09
C MET A 93 14.34 -1.13 2.27
N ILE A 94 14.96 -1.99 3.07
CA ILE A 94 15.75 -1.59 4.25
C ILE A 94 16.97 -0.75 3.83
N ILE A 95 17.53 -1.05 2.66
CA ILE A 95 18.73 -0.40 2.13
C ILE A 95 18.42 1.01 1.61
N ALA A 96 17.18 1.27 1.16
CA ALA A 96 16.83 2.48 0.43
C ALA A 96 16.62 3.70 1.34
N PRO A 97 17.39 4.79 1.14
CA PRO A 97 17.33 5.97 2.01
C PRO A 97 16.20 6.96 1.68
N LEU A 98 15.06 6.52 1.11
CA LEU A 98 13.99 7.42 0.63
C LEU A 98 13.22 8.14 1.73
N MET A 99 13.15 7.58 2.95
CA MET A 99 12.31 8.13 4.01
C MET A 99 12.75 9.52 4.48
N GLY A 100 14.06 9.78 4.46
CA GLY A 100 14.65 11.06 4.84
C GLY A 100 14.10 12.25 4.04
N PRO A 101 14.30 12.31 2.71
CA PRO A 101 13.76 13.38 1.89
C PRO A 101 12.23 13.50 1.98
N ILE A 102 11.49 12.39 2.13
CA ILE A 102 10.03 12.44 2.28
C ILE A 102 9.62 13.13 3.59
N LEU A 103 10.21 12.75 4.72
CA LEU A 103 9.98 13.43 6.00
C LEU A 103 10.49 14.87 5.98
N GLY A 104 11.56 15.15 5.23
CA GLY A 104 12.05 16.51 4.98
C GLY A 104 11.03 17.40 4.25
N ILE A 105 10.30 16.84 3.27
CA ILE A 105 9.18 17.53 2.59
C ILE A 105 8.05 17.79 3.60
N ALA A 106 7.62 16.78 4.36
CA ALA A 106 6.57 16.93 5.37
C ALA A 106 6.93 18.01 6.40
N TYR A 107 8.13 17.93 6.99
CA TYR A 107 8.61 18.91 7.96
C TYR A 107 8.71 20.32 7.37
N SER A 108 9.34 20.47 6.19
CA SER A 108 9.50 21.78 5.55
C SER A 108 8.17 22.43 5.15
N ALA A 109 7.15 21.63 4.82
CA ALA A 109 5.79 22.11 4.60
C ALA A 109 5.16 22.69 5.89
N THR A 110 5.45 22.12 7.06
CA THR A 110 4.93 22.63 8.35
C THR A 110 5.63 23.88 8.86
N VAL A 111 6.96 23.96 8.68
CA VAL A 111 7.79 25.07 9.17
C VAL A 111 7.95 26.19 8.14
N SER A 112 7.52 25.96 6.89
CA SER A 112 7.70 26.87 5.74
C SER A 112 9.17 27.11 5.36
N ASN A 113 10.02 26.10 5.56
CA ASN A 113 11.43 26.16 5.18
C ASN A 113 11.59 25.86 3.67
N ARG A 114 11.48 26.89 2.83
CA ARG A 114 11.56 26.74 1.36
C ARG A 114 12.86 26.14 0.86
N ARG A 115 13.99 26.41 1.54
CA ARG A 115 15.30 25.85 1.16
C ARG A 115 15.33 24.33 1.37
N LEU A 116 14.85 23.86 2.52
CA LEU A 116 14.74 22.43 2.80
C LEU A 116 13.71 21.74 1.89
N LEU A 117 12.59 22.41 1.62
CA LEU A 117 11.55 21.89 0.73
C LEU A 117 12.10 21.63 -0.67
N ARG A 118 12.73 22.64 -1.30
CA ARG A 118 13.31 22.51 -2.65
C ARG A 118 14.38 21.43 -2.68
N ARG A 119 15.24 21.36 -1.66
CA ARG A 119 16.31 20.35 -1.59
C ARG A 119 15.76 18.93 -1.44
N SER A 120 14.76 18.74 -0.57
CA SER A 120 14.15 17.44 -0.33
C SER A 120 13.36 16.96 -1.55
N ILE A 121 12.64 17.87 -2.24
CA ILE A 121 11.99 17.57 -3.52
C ILE A 121 13.01 17.17 -4.57
N LEU A 122 14.09 17.93 -4.75
CA LEU A 122 15.14 17.59 -5.72
C LEU A 122 15.74 16.21 -5.45
N THR A 123 16.08 15.92 -4.19
CA THR A 123 16.66 14.62 -3.79
C THR A 123 15.70 13.46 -4.02
N LEU A 124 14.41 13.67 -3.72
CA LEU A 124 13.38 12.67 -3.97
C LEU A 124 13.18 12.45 -5.47
N SER A 125 13.09 13.53 -6.26
CA SER A 125 12.90 13.45 -7.71
C SER A 125 14.07 12.76 -8.41
N THR A 126 15.32 13.08 -8.06
CA THR A 126 16.49 12.38 -8.62
C THR A 126 16.51 10.91 -8.20
N GLY A 127 16.12 10.61 -6.96
CA GLY A 127 15.99 9.24 -6.47
C GLY A 127 14.93 8.43 -7.22
N ILE A 128 13.75 9.01 -7.46
CA ILE A 128 12.67 8.38 -8.24
C ILE A 128 13.16 8.04 -9.66
N ILE A 129 13.76 9.02 -10.35
CA ILE A 129 14.27 8.83 -11.71
C ILE A 129 15.35 7.73 -11.72
N LEU A 130 16.29 7.79 -10.78
CA LEU A 130 17.34 6.77 -10.67
C LEU A 130 16.75 5.37 -10.46
N THR A 131 15.78 5.24 -9.57
CA THR A 131 15.13 3.95 -9.27
C THR A 131 14.43 3.38 -10.50
N ILE A 132 13.65 4.20 -11.21
CA ILE A 132 12.95 3.78 -12.43
C ILE A 132 13.94 3.38 -13.53
N VAL A 133 14.97 4.21 -13.78
CA VAL A 133 15.98 3.96 -14.83
C VAL A 133 16.78 2.70 -14.53
N THR A 134 17.22 2.53 -13.28
CA THR A 134 17.98 1.33 -12.87
C THR A 134 17.13 0.07 -12.97
N ALA A 135 15.86 0.10 -12.57
CA ALA A 135 14.95 -1.03 -12.72
C ALA A 135 14.67 -1.36 -14.19
N TRP A 136 14.46 -0.34 -15.01
CA TRP A 136 14.28 -0.49 -16.47
C TRP A 136 15.50 -1.15 -17.12
N LEU A 137 16.71 -0.63 -16.86
CA LEU A 137 17.97 -1.20 -17.36
C LEU A 137 18.19 -2.63 -16.87
N THR A 138 17.95 -2.88 -15.57
CA THR A 138 18.10 -4.23 -14.98
C THR A 138 17.17 -5.22 -15.66
N THR A 139 15.91 -4.84 -15.89
CA THR A 139 14.92 -5.68 -16.57
C THR A 139 15.33 -5.97 -18.01
N MET A 140 15.85 -4.97 -18.72
CA MET A 140 16.36 -5.14 -20.09
C MET A 140 17.57 -6.08 -20.17
N ILE A 141 18.50 -5.97 -19.22
CA ILE A 141 19.70 -6.82 -19.15
C ILE A 141 19.32 -8.27 -18.82
N VAL A 142 18.39 -8.47 -17.89
CA VAL A 142 17.94 -9.80 -17.47
C VAL A 142 17.15 -10.51 -18.56
N GLY A 143 16.38 -9.78 -19.37
CA GLY A 143 15.65 -10.32 -20.53
C GLY A 143 14.46 -11.22 -20.17
N LEU A 144 14.17 -11.44 -18.89
CA LEU A 144 13.01 -12.20 -18.42
C LEU A 144 11.73 -11.35 -18.55
N ARG A 145 10.79 -11.82 -19.37
CA ARG A 145 9.47 -11.20 -19.56
C ARG A 145 8.37 -11.94 -18.80
N THR A 146 8.59 -12.14 -17.50
CA THR A 146 7.63 -12.76 -16.60
C THR A 146 6.94 -11.70 -15.76
N VAL A 147 5.62 -11.75 -15.70
CA VAL A 147 4.83 -10.92 -14.78
C VAL A 147 4.49 -11.79 -13.58
N SER A 148 5.22 -11.58 -12.48
CA SER A 148 5.04 -12.32 -11.24
C SER A 148 3.81 -11.83 -10.44
N PRO A 149 3.25 -12.68 -9.56
CA PRO A 149 2.22 -12.26 -8.60
C PRO A 149 2.62 -11.02 -7.79
N GLU A 150 3.87 -10.93 -7.34
CA GLU A 150 4.37 -9.76 -6.61
C GLU A 150 4.32 -8.48 -7.45
N ILE A 151 4.62 -8.54 -8.75
CA ILE A 151 4.49 -7.39 -9.66
C ILE A 151 3.02 -6.95 -9.81
N LEU A 152 2.10 -7.91 -9.98
CA LEU A 152 0.66 -7.62 -10.12
C LEU A 152 0.07 -7.01 -8.85
N SER A 153 0.52 -7.46 -7.67
CA SER A 153 0.07 -6.93 -6.38
C SER A 153 0.34 -5.42 -6.23
N ARG A 154 1.36 -4.89 -6.91
CA ARG A 154 1.73 -3.47 -6.87
C ARG A 154 1.06 -2.63 -7.95
N THR A 155 0.28 -3.24 -8.83
CA THR A 155 -0.40 -2.55 -9.94
C THR A 155 -1.85 -2.17 -9.59
N ASN A 156 -2.42 -2.80 -8.55
CA ASN A 156 -3.82 -2.63 -8.15
C ASN A 156 -3.92 -1.95 -6.78
N PRO A 157 -3.69 -0.63 -6.70
CA PRO A 157 -3.66 0.08 -5.42
C PRO A 157 -5.07 0.17 -4.80
N THR A 158 -5.11 0.06 -3.47
CA THR A 158 -6.34 0.03 -2.69
C THR A 158 -6.40 1.18 -1.68
N LEU A 159 -7.58 1.42 -1.09
CA LEU A 159 -7.71 2.35 0.03
C LEU A 159 -6.97 1.86 1.30
N LEU A 160 -6.70 0.56 1.41
CA LEU A 160 -5.93 0.00 2.51
C LEU A 160 -4.47 0.45 2.43
N ASP A 161 -3.88 0.47 1.23
CA ASP A 161 -2.52 0.98 0.99
C ASP A 161 -2.39 2.44 1.44
N LEU A 162 -3.40 3.27 1.15
CA LEU A 162 -3.45 4.65 1.62
C LEU A 162 -3.52 4.72 3.16
N GLY A 163 -4.33 3.87 3.80
CA GLY A 163 -4.39 3.77 5.26
C GLY A 163 -3.03 3.42 5.88
N ILE A 164 -2.32 2.46 5.29
CA ILE A 164 -0.97 2.06 5.70
C ILE A 164 0.01 3.23 5.52
N ALA A 165 -0.03 3.93 4.39
CA ALA A 165 0.82 5.09 4.12
C ALA A 165 0.58 6.24 5.11
N LEU A 166 -0.67 6.51 5.47
CA LEU A 166 -1.03 7.49 6.49
C LEU A 166 -0.48 7.09 7.87
N ALA A 167 -0.66 5.83 8.27
CA ALA A 167 -0.14 5.32 9.53
C ALA A 167 1.39 5.39 9.59
N ALA A 168 2.07 5.00 8.52
CA ALA A 168 3.52 5.07 8.42
C ALA A 168 4.05 6.50 8.37
N GLY A 169 3.36 7.43 7.71
CA GLY A 169 3.73 8.85 7.76
C GLY A 169 3.65 9.41 9.18
N ALA A 170 2.62 9.04 9.93
CA ALA A 170 2.49 9.40 11.33
C ALA A 170 3.60 8.78 12.18
N ALA A 171 3.84 7.48 12.04
CA ALA A 171 4.87 6.75 12.75
C ALA A 171 6.27 7.31 12.44
N GLY A 172 6.57 7.59 11.18
CA GLY A 172 7.86 8.14 10.75
C GLY A 172 8.10 9.54 11.28
N ALA A 173 7.10 10.42 11.24
CA ALA A 173 7.23 11.75 11.83
C ALA A 173 7.36 11.70 13.36
N PHE A 174 6.62 10.81 14.03
CA PHE A 174 6.70 10.63 15.47
C PHE A 174 8.06 10.05 15.91
N ALA A 175 8.52 8.99 15.24
CA ALA A 175 9.82 8.36 15.47
C ALA A 175 10.97 9.35 15.23
N ASN A 176 10.90 10.16 14.18
CA ASN A 176 11.93 11.18 13.92
C ASN A 176 11.90 12.33 14.94
N SER A 177 10.81 12.50 15.70
CA SER A 177 10.70 13.58 16.70
C SER A 177 11.26 13.18 18.07
N ARG A 178 11.58 11.89 18.29
CA ARG A 178 12.08 11.35 19.57
C ARG A 178 13.37 10.57 19.34
N ARG A 179 14.36 10.73 20.22
CA ARG A 179 15.65 10.02 20.04
C ARG A 179 15.52 8.54 20.32
N SER A 180 14.74 8.17 21.34
CA SER A 180 14.56 6.77 21.76
C SER A 180 13.87 5.87 20.73
N ILE A 181 13.14 6.43 19.77
CA ILE A 181 12.33 5.67 18.80
C ILE A 181 12.83 5.89 17.36
N ALA A 182 13.92 6.64 17.17
CA ALA A 182 14.49 6.88 15.84
C ALA A 182 14.92 5.57 15.15
N ASP A 183 15.30 4.55 15.92
CA ASP A 183 15.71 3.23 15.41
C ASP A 183 14.52 2.42 14.82
N ALA A 184 13.27 2.85 15.05
CA ALA A 184 12.09 2.23 14.43
C ALA A 184 11.84 2.72 12.99
N LEU A 185 12.54 3.75 12.52
CA LEU A 185 12.38 4.33 11.18
C LEU A 185 12.56 3.34 10.02
N PRO A 186 13.50 2.37 10.06
CA PRO A 186 13.60 1.34 9.04
C PRO A 186 12.33 0.49 8.93
N GLY A 187 11.70 0.14 10.06
CA GLY A 187 10.43 -0.60 10.08
C GLY A 187 9.27 0.18 9.44
N VAL A 188 9.23 1.50 9.67
CA VAL A 188 8.27 2.39 9.00
C VAL A 188 8.49 2.43 7.48
N ALA A 189 9.75 2.44 7.04
CA ALA A 189 10.09 2.45 5.62
C ALA A 189 9.73 1.12 4.92
N ILE A 190 9.87 -0.02 5.61
CA ILE A 190 9.43 -1.34 5.11
C ILE A 190 7.91 -1.34 4.88
N ALA A 191 7.14 -0.79 5.82
CA ALA A 191 5.68 -0.86 5.79
C ALA A 191 5.04 -0.20 4.56
N VAL A 192 5.65 0.84 4.00
CA VAL A 192 5.05 1.60 2.87
C VAL A 192 5.55 1.16 1.51
N ALA A 193 6.59 0.31 1.49
CA ALA A 193 7.04 -0.35 0.29
C ALA A 193 7.26 0.60 -0.90
N LEU A 194 8.02 1.69 -0.76
CA LEU A 194 8.11 2.72 -1.82
C LEU A 194 9.01 2.34 -3.00
N VAL A 195 10.06 1.54 -2.77
CA VAL A 195 10.99 1.13 -3.83
C VAL A 195 10.34 0.15 -4.81
N PRO A 196 9.65 -0.92 -4.38
CA PRO A 196 9.12 -1.90 -5.34
C PRO A 196 8.12 -1.33 -6.35
N PRO A 197 7.16 -0.45 -5.99
CA PRO A 197 6.29 0.21 -6.97
C PRO A 197 7.11 0.99 -8.01
N LEU A 198 8.15 1.73 -7.62
CA LEU A 198 9.04 2.41 -8.57
C LEU A 198 9.80 1.42 -9.46
N SER A 199 10.24 0.29 -8.91
CA SER A 199 10.87 -0.79 -9.69
C SER A 199 9.86 -1.43 -10.67
N VAL A 200 8.60 -1.62 -10.28
CA VAL A 200 7.52 -2.09 -11.16
C VAL A 200 7.22 -1.08 -12.27
N VAL A 201 7.31 0.22 -12.01
CA VAL A 201 7.25 1.24 -13.09
C VAL A 201 8.36 1.02 -14.11
N GLY A 202 9.60 0.79 -13.65
CA GLY A 202 10.73 0.47 -14.53
C GLY A 202 10.55 -0.82 -15.33
N ILE A 203 10.04 -1.89 -14.68
CA ILE A 203 9.71 -3.17 -15.33
C ILE A 203 8.60 -2.98 -16.36
N GLY A 204 7.52 -2.26 -16.03
CA GLY A 204 6.42 -1.98 -16.94
C GLY A 204 6.86 -1.18 -18.17
N LEU A 205 7.76 -0.21 -17.99
CA LEU A 205 8.40 0.51 -19.10
C LEU A 205 9.25 -0.43 -19.96
N ALA A 206 9.97 -1.38 -19.36
CA ALA A 206 10.78 -2.34 -20.09
C ALA A 206 9.90 -3.32 -20.90
N PHE A 207 8.74 -3.68 -20.37
CA PHE A 207 7.77 -4.54 -21.05
C PHE A 207 6.87 -3.80 -22.03
N ALA A 208 6.97 -2.46 -22.12
CA ALA A 208 6.03 -1.59 -22.84
C ALA A 208 4.56 -1.74 -22.38
N GLN A 209 4.34 -2.17 -21.13
CA GLN A 209 3.01 -2.39 -20.55
C GLN A 209 2.59 -1.18 -19.71
N LYS A 210 1.81 -0.28 -20.34
CA LYS A 210 1.35 0.97 -19.70
C LYS A 210 0.53 0.73 -18.44
N THR A 211 -0.27 -0.33 -18.40
CA THR A 211 -1.12 -0.65 -17.25
C THR A 211 -0.30 -0.92 -15.99
N LEU A 212 0.77 -1.71 -16.09
CA LEU A 212 1.69 -1.95 -14.96
C LEU A 212 2.36 -0.68 -14.49
N SER A 213 2.91 0.11 -15.41
CA SER A 213 3.61 1.35 -15.07
C SER A 213 2.68 2.36 -14.41
N LEU A 214 1.46 2.55 -14.93
CA LEU A 214 0.52 3.51 -14.38
C LEU A 214 -0.03 3.07 -13.02
N GLY A 215 -0.40 1.80 -12.86
CA GLY A 215 -0.91 1.27 -11.59
C GLY A 215 0.12 1.36 -10.46
N ALA A 216 1.36 0.95 -10.73
CA ALA A 216 2.44 1.03 -9.75
C ALA A 216 2.87 2.47 -9.45
N PHE A 217 2.88 3.35 -10.45
CA PHE A 217 3.13 4.78 -10.23
C PHE A 217 2.04 5.40 -9.37
N LEU A 218 0.79 5.01 -9.57
CA LEU A 218 -0.34 5.48 -8.78
C LEU A 218 -0.21 5.04 -7.32
N LEU A 219 0.11 3.77 -7.07
CA LEU A 219 0.42 3.25 -5.73
C LEU A 219 1.55 4.04 -5.06
N PHE A 220 2.63 4.30 -5.78
CA PHE A 220 3.74 5.10 -5.27
C PHE A 220 3.29 6.53 -4.92
N ALA A 221 2.57 7.19 -5.81
CA ALA A 221 2.16 8.58 -5.65
C ALA A 221 1.17 8.75 -4.48
N THR A 222 0.20 7.84 -4.34
CA THR A 222 -0.78 7.87 -3.24
C THR A 222 -0.07 7.65 -1.90
N ASN A 223 0.85 6.69 -1.83
CA ASN A 223 1.62 6.41 -0.63
C ASN A 223 2.52 7.60 -0.25
N LEU A 224 3.22 8.17 -1.23
CA LEU A 224 4.09 9.33 -1.02
C LEU A 224 3.32 10.52 -0.45
N VAL A 225 2.19 10.87 -1.06
CA VAL A 225 1.38 12.02 -0.62
C VAL A 225 0.72 11.73 0.73
N GLY A 226 0.26 10.49 0.96
CA GLY A 226 -0.27 10.05 2.25
C GLY A 226 0.75 10.20 3.38
N ILE A 227 1.99 9.75 3.16
CA ILE A 227 3.08 9.93 4.12
C ILE A 227 3.33 11.41 4.40
N ILE A 228 3.45 12.24 3.35
CA ILE A 228 3.74 13.67 3.49
C ILE A 228 2.62 14.37 4.28
N PHE A 229 1.36 14.06 3.96
CA PHE A 229 0.19 14.63 4.61
C PHE A 229 0.14 14.27 6.10
N SER A 230 0.21 12.97 6.40
CA SER A 230 0.15 12.47 7.78
C SER A 230 1.35 12.91 8.61
N GLY A 231 2.55 12.85 8.05
CA GLY A 231 3.76 13.35 8.71
C GLY A 231 3.69 14.85 9.00
N SER A 232 3.11 15.64 8.09
CA SER A 232 2.88 17.07 8.32
C SER A 232 1.90 17.32 9.46
N LEU A 233 0.82 16.52 9.56
CA LEU A 233 -0.10 16.60 10.70
C LEU A 233 0.61 16.31 12.01
N VAL A 234 1.40 15.25 12.08
CA VAL A 234 2.14 14.88 13.30
C VAL A 234 3.16 15.95 13.71
N PHE A 235 3.90 16.54 12.76
CA PHE A 235 4.81 17.66 13.08
C PHE A 235 4.05 18.91 13.57
N LEU A 236 2.85 19.19 13.04
CA LEU A 236 1.99 20.26 13.54
C LEU A 236 1.47 19.97 14.95
N PHE A 237 1.00 18.74 15.21
CA PHE A 237 0.53 18.33 16.53
C PHE A 237 1.62 18.43 17.59
N GLN A 238 2.87 18.13 17.22
CA GLN A 238 4.03 18.26 18.10
C GLN A 238 4.58 19.70 18.19
N SER A 239 3.87 20.69 17.65
CA SER A 239 4.23 22.12 17.72
C SER A 239 5.58 22.48 17.06
N TYR A 240 6.05 21.68 16.10
CA TYR A 240 7.24 22.02 15.31
C TYR A 240 7.00 23.16 14.31
N GLY A 241 5.74 23.38 13.91
CA GLY A 241 5.35 24.38 12.91
C GLY A 241 4.13 25.21 13.34
N ASN A 242 3.69 26.12 12.47
CA ASN A 242 2.52 26.96 12.69
C ASN A 242 1.45 26.66 11.63
N LEU A 243 0.21 26.42 12.07
CA LEU A 243 -0.91 26.09 11.19
C LEU A 243 -1.12 27.13 10.08
N LYS A 244 -0.92 28.42 10.37
CA LYS A 244 -1.02 29.50 9.38
C LYS A 244 -0.02 29.35 8.23
N ARG A 245 1.19 28.88 8.54
CA ARG A 245 2.26 28.68 7.56
C ARG A 245 2.12 27.36 6.81
N ALA A 246 1.59 26.33 7.48
CA ALA A 246 1.38 25.01 6.90
C ALA A 246 0.13 24.90 6.01
N LYS A 247 -0.84 25.82 6.14
CA LYS A 247 -2.12 25.79 5.41
C LYS A 247 -1.97 25.54 3.90
N LYS A 248 -1.00 26.16 3.24
CA LYS A 248 -0.76 25.98 1.80
C LYS A 248 -0.30 24.57 1.44
N GLY A 249 0.64 24.01 2.21
CA GLY A 249 1.16 22.65 1.99
C GLY A 249 0.12 21.58 2.32
N LEU A 250 -0.64 21.78 3.40
CA LEU A 250 -1.71 20.87 3.79
C LEU A 250 -2.85 20.86 2.76
N PHE A 251 -3.27 22.04 2.29
CA PHE A 251 -4.29 22.16 1.25
C PHE A 251 -3.84 21.51 -0.05
N PHE A 252 -2.59 21.74 -0.47
CA PHE A 252 -2.03 21.08 -1.64
C PHE A 252 -2.02 19.56 -1.50
N SER A 253 -1.62 19.04 -0.33
CA SER A 253 -1.62 17.60 -0.06
C SER A 253 -3.03 17.01 -0.10
N ILE A 254 -4.02 17.68 0.49
CA ILE A 254 -5.44 17.28 0.42
C ILE A 254 -5.93 17.28 -1.03
N PHE A 255 -5.63 18.33 -1.79
CA PHE A 255 -6.01 18.44 -3.19
C PHE A 255 -5.43 17.29 -4.03
N VAL A 256 -4.15 16.99 -3.86
CA VAL A 256 -3.49 15.88 -4.56
C VAL A 256 -4.06 14.53 -4.10
N LEU A 257 -4.30 14.33 -2.80
CA LEU A 257 -4.95 13.11 -2.30
C LEU A 257 -6.35 12.93 -2.87
N SER A 258 -7.14 14.00 -2.98
CA SER A 258 -8.47 13.93 -3.59
C SER A 258 -8.39 13.55 -5.07
N ILE A 259 -7.44 14.12 -5.82
CA ILE A 259 -7.23 13.77 -7.22
C ILE A 259 -6.80 12.32 -7.37
N LEU A 260 -5.83 11.86 -6.58
CA LEU A 260 -5.33 10.49 -6.64
C LEU A 260 -6.32 9.47 -6.03
N GLY A 261 -7.20 9.91 -5.14
CA GLY A 261 -8.26 9.11 -4.53
C GLY A 261 -9.37 8.70 -5.51
N LEU A 262 -9.59 9.48 -6.59
CA LEU A 262 -10.56 9.15 -7.63
C LEU A 262 -10.21 7.85 -8.38
N PRO A 263 -9.03 7.70 -9.00
CA PRO A 263 -8.64 6.46 -9.67
C PRO A 263 -8.50 5.28 -8.69
N LEU A 264 -8.07 5.51 -7.45
CA LEU A 264 -8.11 4.48 -6.39
C LEU A 264 -9.54 3.98 -6.13
N SER A 265 -10.52 4.88 -6.07
CA SER A 265 -11.92 4.53 -5.83
C SER A 265 -12.52 3.73 -6.99
N ILE A 266 -12.10 4.05 -8.22
CA ILE A 266 -12.49 3.30 -9.43
C ILE A 266 -11.85 1.91 -9.40
N SER A 267 -10.54 1.81 -9.14
CA SER A 267 -9.82 0.53 -9.04
C SER A 267 -10.36 -0.36 -7.93
N LEU A 268 -10.65 0.21 -6.74
CA LEU A 268 -11.29 -0.53 -5.66
C LEU A 268 -12.69 -1.03 -6.05
N ARG A 269 -13.48 -0.22 -6.76
CA ARG A 269 -14.80 -0.64 -7.25
C ARG A 269 -14.69 -1.77 -8.27
N GLU A 270 -13.72 -1.73 -9.17
CA GLU A 270 -13.47 -2.80 -10.14
C GLU A 270 -13.03 -4.10 -9.45
N LEU A 271 -12.13 -4.03 -8.47
CA LEU A 271 -11.70 -5.19 -7.66
C LEU A 271 -12.88 -5.78 -6.86
N LEU A 272 -13.69 -4.93 -6.23
CA LEU A 272 -14.87 -5.37 -5.46
C LEU A 272 -15.96 -5.97 -6.37
N ILE A 273 -16.12 -5.47 -7.59
CA ILE A 273 -17.05 -6.05 -8.57
C ILE A 273 -16.51 -7.41 -9.03
N GLN A 274 -15.22 -7.55 -9.32
CA GLN A 274 -14.62 -8.82 -9.75
C GLN A 274 -14.72 -9.89 -8.67
N GLU A 275 -14.47 -9.58 -7.39
CA GLU A 275 -14.59 -10.54 -6.29
C GLU A 275 -16.05 -10.89 -5.94
N ASN A 276 -16.98 -9.93 -6.03
CA ASN A 276 -18.42 -10.23 -5.88
C ASN A 276 -18.95 -11.08 -7.04
N VAL A 277 -18.49 -10.83 -8.28
CA VAL A 277 -18.86 -11.66 -9.44
C VAL A 277 -18.22 -13.03 -9.33
N ARG A 278 -16.95 -13.13 -8.92
CA ARG A 278 -16.26 -14.41 -8.72
C ARG A 278 -16.90 -15.25 -7.62
N SER A 279 -17.23 -14.66 -6.48
CA SER A 279 -17.91 -15.36 -5.39
C SER A 279 -19.34 -15.75 -5.77
N LYS A 280 -20.09 -14.88 -6.47
CA LYS A 280 -21.41 -15.22 -7.01
C LYS A 280 -21.34 -16.35 -8.03
N VAL A 281 -20.43 -16.28 -9.01
CA VAL A 281 -20.26 -17.33 -10.02
C VAL A 281 -19.78 -18.63 -9.37
N SER A 282 -18.85 -18.58 -8.42
CA SER A 282 -18.41 -19.76 -7.67
C SER A 282 -19.55 -20.38 -6.87
N GLN A 283 -20.40 -19.58 -6.21
CA GLN A 283 -21.57 -20.07 -5.49
C GLN A 283 -22.65 -20.64 -6.44
N LEU A 284 -22.93 -19.96 -7.54
CA LEU A 284 -23.91 -20.38 -8.54
C LEU A 284 -23.48 -21.69 -9.21
N VAL A 285 -22.21 -21.81 -9.59
CA VAL A 285 -21.65 -23.02 -10.19
C VAL A 285 -21.61 -24.18 -9.18
N ARG A 286 -21.26 -23.92 -7.92
CA ARG A 286 -21.13 -24.98 -6.91
C ARG A 286 -22.47 -25.44 -6.32
N ASN A 287 -23.44 -24.53 -6.18
CA ASN A 287 -24.71 -24.84 -5.50
C ASN A 287 -25.89 -25.08 -6.46
N GLN A 288 -25.83 -24.61 -7.72
CA GLN A 288 -27.01 -24.59 -8.60
C GLN A 288 -26.80 -25.28 -9.95
N THR A 289 -25.59 -25.72 -10.30
CA THR A 289 -25.35 -26.54 -11.49
C THR A 289 -24.96 -27.98 -11.13
N LEU A 290 -25.83 -28.93 -11.45
CA LEU A 290 -25.60 -30.37 -11.28
C LEU A 290 -24.41 -30.87 -12.10
N THR A 291 -24.11 -30.22 -13.23
CA THR A 291 -22.99 -30.53 -14.13
C THR A 291 -21.63 -30.51 -13.43
N PHE A 292 -21.46 -29.61 -12.46
CA PHE A 292 -20.16 -29.37 -11.81
C PHE A 292 -20.16 -29.66 -10.31
N ALA A 293 -21.25 -30.28 -9.80
CA ALA A 293 -21.41 -30.58 -8.38
C ALA A 293 -20.38 -31.59 -7.83
N ASN A 294 -19.84 -32.46 -8.69
CA ASN A 294 -18.87 -33.50 -8.34
C ASN A 294 -17.45 -33.26 -8.89
N SER A 295 -17.21 -32.12 -9.54
CA SER A 295 -15.92 -31.83 -10.18
C SER A 295 -15.17 -30.73 -9.41
N ASP A 296 -13.93 -31.00 -9.02
CA ASP A 296 -13.08 -29.98 -8.42
C ASP A 296 -12.74 -28.90 -9.45
N ILE A 297 -13.28 -27.70 -9.23
CA ILE A 297 -12.97 -26.52 -10.05
C ILE A 297 -11.60 -26.02 -9.61
N ASN A 298 -10.58 -26.38 -10.36
CA ASN A 298 -9.19 -26.04 -10.04
C ASN A 298 -8.91 -24.54 -10.21
N SER A 299 -9.53 -23.90 -11.20
CA SER A 299 -9.42 -22.44 -11.37
C SER A 299 -10.62 -21.84 -12.09
N LEU A 300 -11.04 -20.65 -11.64
CA LEU A 300 -12.06 -19.82 -12.27
C LEU A 300 -11.43 -18.46 -12.57
N LYS A 301 -11.25 -18.15 -13.86
CA LYS A 301 -10.80 -16.85 -14.34
C LYS A 301 -11.98 -16.12 -14.95
N ILE A 302 -12.22 -14.88 -14.52
CA ILE A 302 -13.30 -14.04 -15.05
C ILE A 302 -12.66 -12.77 -15.57
N GLN A 303 -12.84 -12.49 -16.85
CA GLN A 303 -12.47 -11.23 -17.48
C GLN A 303 -13.77 -10.49 -17.85
N SER A 304 -13.95 -9.30 -17.30
CA SER A 304 -15.12 -8.47 -17.62
C SER A 304 -14.76 -7.45 -18.69
N PHE A 305 -15.44 -7.54 -19.83
CA PHE A 305 -15.41 -6.51 -20.88
C PHE A 305 -16.64 -5.61 -20.78
N SER A 306 -16.62 -4.47 -21.46
CA SER A 306 -17.74 -3.50 -21.43
C SER A 306 -19.07 -4.08 -21.92
N ASN A 307 -19.04 -5.10 -22.79
CA ASN A 307 -20.22 -5.67 -23.43
C ASN A 307 -20.43 -7.18 -23.19
N ARG A 308 -19.50 -7.87 -22.52
CA ARG A 308 -19.58 -9.32 -22.23
C ARG A 308 -18.71 -9.71 -21.04
N LEU A 309 -18.99 -10.87 -20.47
CA LEU A 309 -18.18 -11.52 -19.44
C LEU A 309 -17.54 -12.77 -20.04
N ASP A 310 -16.21 -12.84 -20.05
CA ASP A 310 -15.47 -14.01 -20.50
C ASP A 310 -15.11 -14.81 -19.23
N ILE A 311 -15.70 -16.01 -19.10
CA ILE A 311 -15.53 -16.90 -17.95
C ILE A 311 -14.78 -18.14 -18.45
N THR A 312 -13.55 -18.33 -17.98
CA THR A 312 -12.79 -19.55 -18.21
C THR A 312 -12.80 -20.39 -16.94
N MET A 313 -13.32 -21.61 -17.03
CA MET A 313 -13.40 -22.56 -15.93
C MET A 313 -12.52 -23.77 -16.24
N GLN A 314 -11.62 -24.11 -15.32
CA GLN A 314 -10.81 -25.32 -15.41
C GLN A 314 -11.33 -26.37 -14.44
N ILE A 315 -11.65 -27.54 -14.97
CA ILE A 315 -12.40 -28.57 -14.26
C ILE A 315 -11.66 -29.89 -14.39
N ALA A 316 -11.48 -30.56 -13.26
CA ALA A 316 -10.91 -31.90 -13.23
C ALA A 316 -12.05 -32.93 -13.39
N ALA A 317 -12.13 -33.60 -14.53
CA ALA A 317 -13.21 -34.53 -14.87
C ALA A 317 -12.78 -35.53 -15.96
N ASP A 318 -13.53 -36.62 -16.14
CA ASP A 318 -13.27 -37.60 -17.21
C ASP A 318 -13.56 -36.96 -18.59
N GLU A 319 -12.80 -37.35 -19.63
CA GLU A 319 -12.84 -36.73 -20.98
C GLU A 319 -14.24 -36.64 -21.59
N ASP A 320 -15.14 -37.58 -21.29
CA ASP A 320 -16.50 -37.65 -21.83
C ASP A 320 -17.61 -37.30 -20.82
N SER A 321 -17.24 -36.84 -19.62
CA SER A 321 -18.22 -36.60 -18.55
C SER A 321 -19.06 -35.32 -18.72
N ILE A 322 -18.56 -34.36 -19.50
CA ILE A 322 -19.18 -33.05 -19.71
C ILE A 322 -19.43 -32.84 -21.21
N THR A 323 -20.69 -32.70 -21.58
CA THR A 323 -21.11 -32.48 -22.97
C THR A 323 -21.24 -30.99 -23.31
N GLN A 324 -21.08 -30.64 -24.59
CA GLN A 324 -21.25 -29.27 -25.08
C GLN A 324 -22.61 -28.67 -24.69
N ASN A 325 -23.69 -29.47 -24.75
CA ASN A 325 -25.03 -29.04 -24.33
C ASN A 325 -25.09 -28.61 -22.86
N GLN A 326 -24.38 -29.31 -21.98
CA GLN A 326 -24.32 -28.93 -20.56
C GLN A 326 -23.56 -27.62 -20.38
N ILE A 327 -22.48 -27.39 -21.14
CA ILE A 327 -21.74 -26.12 -21.13
C ILE A 327 -22.64 -24.96 -21.58
N GLU A 328 -23.41 -25.15 -22.66
CA GLU A 328 -24.36 -24.14 -23.15
C GLU A 328 -25.46 -23.82 -22.13
N LEU A 329 -26.01 -24.83 -21.46
CA LEU A 329 -27.00 -24.64 -20.40
C LEU A 329 -26.44 -23.82 -19.22
N VAL A 330 -25.19 -24.07 -18.82
CA VAL A 330 -24.53 -23.29 -17.77
C VAL A 330 -24.24 -21.87 -18.25
N ARG A 331 -23.79 -21.68 -19.49
CA ARG A 331 -23.59 -20.35 -20.09
C ARG A 331 -24.89 -19.54 -20.05
N ASP A 332 -26.00 -20.12 -20.48
CA ASP A 332 -27.31 -19.46 -20.55
C ASP A 332 -27.89 -19.17 -19.17
N PHE A 333 -27.61 -20.04 -18.20
CA PHE A 333 -27.93 -19.80 -16.80
C PHE A 333 -27.14 -18.61 -16.24
N LEU A 334 -25.82 -18.58 -16.44
CA LEU A 334 -24.95 -17.49 -16.00
C LEU A 334 -25.32 -16.16 -16.68
N ALA A 335 -25.63 -16.18 -17.98
CA ALA A 335 -26.03 -14.97 -18.71
C ALA A 335 -27.33 -14.36 -18.16
N ARG A 336 -28.29 -15.21 -17.75
CA ARG A 336 -29.54 -14.76 -17.11
C ARG A 336 -29.32 -14.19 -15.73
N GLU A 337 -28.59 -14.89 -14.87
CA GLU A 337 -28.34 -14.43 -13.49
C GLU A 337 -27.44 -13.19 -13.41
N LEU A 338 -26.47 -13.07 -14.32
CA LEU A 338 -25.53 -11.95 -14.34
C LEU A 338 -26.04 -10.75 -15.17
N GLN A 339 -27.19 -10.89 -15.84
CA GLN A 339 -27.81 -9.89 -16.72
C GLN A 339 -26.83 -9.30 -17.76
N LYS A 340 -25.89 -10.13 -18.24
CA LYS A 340 -24.87 -9.76 -19.22
C LYS A 340 -24.60 -10.93 -20.17
N PRO A 341 -24.21 -10.67 -21.43
CA PRO A 341 -23.72 -11.72 -22.32
C PRO A 341 -22.50 -12.42 -21.71
N VAL A 342 -22.48 -13.74 -21.72
CA VAL A 342 -21.40 -14.57 -21.17
C VAL A 342 -20.79 -15.42 -22.28
N GLU A 343 -19.48 -15.34 -22.42
CA GLU A 343 -18.67 -16.30 -23.18
C GLU A 343 -18.07 -17.28 -22.15
N LEU A 344 -18.41 -18.57 -22.28
CA LEU A 344 -17.99 -19.60 -21.32
C LEU A 344 -17.02 -20.56 -22.02
N GLU A 345 -15.79 -20.58 -21.54
CA GLU A 345 -14.76 -21.53 -21.94
C GLU A 345 -14.53 -22.53 -20.81
N VAL A 346 -14.63 -23.83 -21.11
CA VAL A 346 -14.43 -24.90 -20.14
C VAL A 346 -13.24 -25.74 -20.57
N VAL A 347 -12.21 -25.78 -19.73
CA VAL A 347 -11.00 -26.59 -19.94
C VAL A 347 -11.11 -27.82 -19.06
N ILE A 348 -11.31 -28.98 -19.69
CA ILE A 348 -11.38 -30.28 -19.01
C ILE A 348 -9.97 -30.83 -18.85
N VAL A 349 -9.59 -31.15 -17.61
CA VAL A 349 -8.33 -31.81 -17.27
C VAL A 349 -8.63 -33.24 -16.84
N PRO A 350 -8.20 -34.26 -17.59
CA PRO A 350 -8.49 -35.66 -17.25
C PRO A 350 -7.82 -36.07 -15.94
N VAL A 351 -8.56 -36.78 -15.09
CA VAL A 351 -8.07 -37.28 -13.78
C VAL A 351 -8.11 -38.79 -13.75
N ASN A 352 -6.96 -39.44 -13.53
CA ASN A 352 -6.89 -40.87 -13.29
C ASN A 352 -6.76 -41.16 -11.79
N ILE A 353 -7.76 -41.81 -11.20
CA ILE A 353 -7.76 -42.21 -9.79
C ILE A 353 -7.26 -43.65 -9.67
N LEU A 354 -6.04 -43.82 -9.16
CA LEU A 354 -5.49 -45.14 -8.83
C LEU A 354 -5.77 -45.45 -7.35
N LYS A 355 -6.50 -46.54 -7.08
CA LYS A 355 -6.77 -47.01 -5.71
C LYS A 355 -5.86 -48.18 -5.36
N ALA A 356 -5.10 -48.05 -4.28
CA ALA A 356 -4.41 -49.19 -3.68
C ALA A 356 -5.41 -49.98 -2.80
N PRO A 357 -5.52 -51.31 -2.96
CA PRO A 357 -6.39 -52.11 -2.11
C PRO A 357 -5.91 -52.06 -0.65
N VAL A 358 -6.86 -52.06 0.29
CA VAL A 358 -6.58 -52.19 1.73
C VAL A 358 -5.94 -53.57 1.95
N ARG A 359 -4.77 -53.60 2.61
CA ARG A 359 -4.03 -54.84 2.92
C ARG A 359 -4.69 -55.64 4.02
#